data_AF-A0AAW1QXD7-F1
#
_entry.id   AF-A0AAW1QXD7-F1
#
_cell.length_a   1.000
_cell.length_b   1.000
_cell.length_c   1.000
_cell.angle_alpha   90.00
_cell.angle_beta   90.00
_cell.angle_gamma   90.00
#
_symmetry.space_group_name_H-M   'P 1'
#
loop_
_entity.id
_entity.type
_entity.pdbx_description
1 polymer ?
#
loop_
_entity_poly.entity_id
_entity_poly.type
_entity_poly.pdbx_seq_one_letter_code
_entity_poly.pdbx_strand_id
1 'polypeptide(L)'
;MAACSGRRPDLHFYQEREEALAAETRAMAPRLRARPSLVAPLVGAAGWALGAAAAALPRRYGAAITSGVAEALDDQYNEQLRGLHERSAGASDPEGAGDARAQALRALVRRLRDEPRALDTSVKVPNLVADVGLNGMAALQQLTAEEGIAGAVKLGLLSSAAQRCGKTELPAVAP
;
A
#
# COMPACT_ATOMS: atom_id res chain seq x y z
N MET A 1 10.53 29.18 3.62
CA MET A 1 11.70 29.28 2.73
C MET A 1 12.28 27.89 2.55
N ALA A 2 12.03 27.26 1.40
CA ALA A 2 12.81 26.17 0.84
C ALA A 2 12.72 26.33 -0.69
N ALA A 3 13.85 26.13 -1.35
CA ALA A 3 14.18 26.66 -2.67
C ALA A 3 13.43 26.03 -3.87
N CYS A 4 13.38 26.82 -4.94
CA CYS A 4 13.03 26.50 -6.31
C CYS A 4 13.72 25.24 -6.89
N SER A 5 13.05 24.54 -7.81
CA SER A 5 13.47 24.39 -9.23
C SER A 5 12.62 23.30 -9.90
N GLY A 6 12.29 23.47 -11.18
CA GLY A 6 11.61 22.48 -12.02
C GLY A 6 12.46 21.23 -12.30
N ARG A 7 13.04 20.65 -11.25
CA ARG A 7 13.81 19.40 -11.29
C ARG A 7 12.80 18.27 -11.19
N ARG A 8 12.84 17.35 -12.17
CA ARG A 8 12.02 16.13 -12.10
C ARG A 8 12.38 15.40 -10.80
N PRO A 9 11.41 14.83 -10.06
CA PRO A 9 11.70 14.06 -8.85
C PRO A 9 12.73 12.97 -9.19
N ASP A 10 13.83 12.94 -8.43
CA ASP A 10 14.90 11.97 -8.55
C ASP A 10 14.74 10.85 -7.50
N LEU A 11 15.65 9.87 -7.49
CA LEU A 11 15.57 8.75 -6.54
C LEU A 11 15.67 9.23 -5.08
N HIS A 12 16.50 10.24 -4.82
CA HIS A 12 16.67 10.80 -3.48
C HIS A 12 15.39 11.43 -2.96
N PHE A 13 14.63 12.14 -3.82
CA PHE A 13 13.32 12.66 -3.47
C PHE A 13 12.38 11.58 -2.93
N TYR A 14 12.30 10.41 -3.58
CA TYR A 14 11.45 9.31 -3.12
C TYR A 14 12.00 8.66 -1.84
N GLN A 15 13.32 8.50 -1.75
CA GLN A 15 13.97 7.91 -0.58
C GLN A 15 13.74 8.74 0.69
N GLU A 16 13.97 10.05 0.63
CA GLU A 16 13.80 10.96 1.78
C GLU A 16 12.37 10.92 2.33
N ARG A 17 11.38 10.80 1.43
CA ARG A 17 9.97 10.76 1.82
C ARG A 17 9.57 9.44 2.47
N GLU A 18 10.03 8.31 1.92
CA GLU A 18 9.83 7.00 2.53
C GLU A 18 10.54 6.89 3.90
N GLU A 19 11.74 7.46 4.05
CA GLU A 19 12.42 7.53 5.34
C GLU A 19 11.66 8.37 6.37
N ALA A 20 11.15 9.54 5.97
CA ALA A 20 10.34 10.39 6.82
C ALA A 20 9.03 9.70 7.28
N LEU A 21 8.35 9.01 6.36
CA LEU A 21 7.16 8.22 6.67
C LEU A 21 7.46 7.01 7.56
N ALA A 22 8.58 6.33 7.31
CA ALA A 22 9.03 5.22 8.15
C ALA A 22 9.35 5.69 9.58
N ALA A 23 9.93 6.88 9.73
CA ALA A 23 10.17 7.48 11.05
C ALA A 23 8.85 7.82 11.77
N GLU A 24 7.90 8.43 11.07
CA GLU A 24 6.60 8.78 11.62
C GLU A 24 5.79 7.54 12.05
N THR A 25 5.73 6.52 11.19
CA THR A 25 5.02 5.27 11.50
C THR A 25 5.63 4.54 12.70
N ARG A 26 6.96 4.51 12.81
CA ARG A 26 7.66 3.96 14.00
C ARG A 26 7.38 4.77 15.26
N ALA A 27 7.34 6.10 15.16
CA ALA A 27 7.01 6.97 16.30
C ALA A 27 5.55 6.81 16.76
N MET A 28 4.63 6.50 15.84
CA MET A 28 3.22 6.24 16.13
C MET A 28 2.96 4.83 16.67
N ALA A 29 3.76 3.83 16.30
CA ALA A 29 3.58 2.44 16.73
C ALA A 29 3.36 2.24 18.25
N PRO A 30 4.16 2.84 19.17
CA PRO A 30 3.92 2.69 20.61
C PRO A 30 2.63 3.40 21.07
N ARG A 31 2.31 4.57 20.50
CA ARG A 31 1.08 5.32 20.80
C ARG A 31 -0.16 4.55 20.37
N LEU A 32 -0.04 3.84 19.24
CA LEU A 32 -1.06 2.96 18.70
C LEU A 32 -1.00 1.55 19.29
N ARG A 33 -0.22 1.30 20.36
CA ARG A 33 -0.03 -0.01 21.00
C ARG A 33 0.12 -1.16 19.98
N ALA A 34 0.79 -0.90 18.86
CA ALA A 34 0.93 -1.87 17.78
C ALA A 34 1.91 -2.96 18.22
N ARG A 35 1.47 -4.22 18.15
CA ARG A 35 2.34 -5.37 18.46
C ARG A 35 3.26 -5.65 17.28
N PRO A 36 4.54 -5.96 17.51
CA PRO A 36 5.44 -6.34 16.43
C PRO A 36 4.92 -7.60 15.75
N SER A 37 4.86 -7.57 14.42
CA SER A 37 4.44 -8.72 13.63
C SER A 37 5.61 -9.69 13.44
N LEU A 38 5.41 -10.97 13.74
CA LEU A 38 6.40 -12.03 13.49
C LEU A 38 6.68 -12.22 11.99
N VAL A 39 5.74 -11.81 11.14
CA VAL A 39 5.84 -11.94 9.67
C VAL A 39 6.53 -10.70 9.05
N ALA A 40 6.71 -9.62 9.82
CA ALA A 40 7.38 -8.41 9.35
C ALA A 40 8.76 -8.64 8.71
N PRO A 41 9.69 -9.42 9.30
CA PRO A 41 11.01 -9.64 8.67
C PRO A 41 10.90 -10.41 7.34
N LEU A 42 9.96 -11.36 7.23
CA LEU A 42 9.73 -12.11 6.00
C LEU A 42 9.20 -11.20 4.89
N VAL A 43 8.25 -10.30 5.22
CA VAL A 43 7.72 -9.32 4.27
C VAL A 43 8.79 -8.31 3.86
N GLY A 44 9.63 -7.87 4.80
CA GLY A 44 10.77 -6.99 4.51
C GLY A 44 11.75 -7.62 3.54
N ALA A 45 12.09 -8.90 3.73
CA ALA A 45 12.96 -9.64 2.81
C ALA A 45 12.33 -9.80 1.42
N ALA A 46 11.02 -10.09 1.34
CA ALA A 46 10.30 -10.17 0.08
C ALA A 46 10.28 -8.83 -0.67
N GLY A 47 10.04 -7.72 0.05
CA GLY A 47 10.09 -6.37 -0.51
C GLY A 47 11.48 -6.00 -1.03
N TRP A 48 12.53 -6.33 -0.28
CA TRP A 48 13.92 -6.11 -0.72
C TRP A 48 14.26 -6.92 -1.98
N ALA A 49 13.88 -8.20 -2.02
CA ALA A 49 14.11 -9.06 -3.18
C ALA A 49 13.36 -8.55 -4.43
N LEU A 50 12.10 -8.10 -4.26
CA LEU A 50 11.32 -7.50 -5.33
C LEU A 50 11.98 -6.21 -5.85
N GLY A 51 12.49 -5.36 -4.96
CA GLY A 51 13.21 -4.15 -5.32
C GLY A 51 14.51 -4.45 -6.08
N ALA A 52 15.29 -5.42 -5.63
CA ALA A 52 16.51 -5.86 -6.31
C ALA A 52 16.21 -6.43 -7.71
N ALA A 53 15.14 -7.22 -7.84
CA ALA A 53 14.68 -7.74 -9.12
C ALA A 53 14.23 -6.61 -10.07
N ALA A 54 13.47 -5.63 -9.57
CA ALA A 54 13.04 -4.47 -10.34
C ALA A 54 14.22 -3.61 -10.82
N ALA A 55 15.27 -3.48 -10.00
CA ALA A 55 16.49 -2.74 -10.35
C ALA A 55 17.36 -3.46 -11.40
N ALA A 56 17.35 -4.80 -11.40
CA ALA A 56 18.07 -5.61 -12.39
C ALA A 56 17.38 -5.64 -13.76
N LEU A 57 16.08 -5.32 -13.81
CA LEU A 57 15.29 -5.27 -15.03
C LEU A 57 15.47 -3.94 -15.80
N PRO A 58 15.25 -3.94 -17.13
CA PRO A 58 15.16 -2.70 -17.90
C PRO A 58 14.17 -1.70 -17.28
N ARG A 59 14.51 -0.40 -17.36
CA ARG A 59 13.79 0.71 -16.72
C ARG A 59 12.27 0.68 -16.89
N ARG A 60 11.79 0.25 -18.06
CA ARG A 60 10.35 0.13 -18.36
C ARG A 60 9.63 -0.93 -17.52
N TYR A 61 10.25 -2.08 -17.31
CA TYR A 61 9.70 -3.17 -16.50
C TYR A 61 9.85 -2.87 -15.01
N GLY A 62 10.97 -2.27 -14.59
CA GLY A 62 11.12 -1.76 -13.22
C GLY A 62 10.03 -0.75 -12.87
N ALA A 63 9.75 0.20 -13.76
CA ALA A 63 8.67 1.19 -13.59
C ALA A 63 7.28 0.54 -13.52
N ALA A 64 7.03 -0.49 -14.33
CA ALA A 64 5.78 -1.26 -14.30
C ALA A 64 5.58 -2.00 -12.96
N ILE A 65 6.64 -2.65 -12.44
CA ILE A 65 6.60 -3.32 -11.13
C ILE A 65 6.30 -2.30 -10.03
N THR A 66 7.01 -1.16 -9.99
CA THR A 66 6.78 -0.13 -8.97
C THR A 66 5.38 0.48 -9.06
N SER A 67 4.84 0.65 -10.28
CA SER A 67 3.46 1.10 -10.50
C SER A 67 2.45 0.10 -9.95
N GLY A 68 2.63 -1.20 -10.26
CA GLY A 68 1.81 -2.29 -9.73
C GLY A 68 1.81 -2.37 -8.21
N VAL A 69 2.98 -2.17 -7.58
CA VAL A 69 3.10 -2.12 -6.11
C VAL A 69 2.39 -0.90 -5.54
N ALA A 70 2.60 0.29 -6.10
CA ALA A 70 2.00 1.53 -5.62
C ALA A 70 0.47 1.43 -5.63
N GLU A 71 -0.12 0.97 -6.74
CA GLU A 71 -1.57 0.88 -6.86
C GLU A 71 -2.16 -0.23 -5.96
N ALA A 72 -1.42 -1.33 -5.73
CA ALA A 72 -1.84 -2.35 -4.77
C ALA A 72 -1.83 -1.85 -3.33
N LEU A 73 -0.86 -1.00 -2.96
CA LEU A 73 -0.81 -0.36 -1.65
C LEU A 73 -1.96 0.62 -1.45
N ASP A 74 -2.29 1.41 -2.47
CA ASP A 74 -3.41 2.36 -2.41
C ASP A 74 -4.74 1.64 -2.18
N ASP A 75 -4.98 0.52 -2.86
CA ASP A 75 -6.15 -0.33 -2.64
C ASP A 75 -6.19 -0.86 -1.20
N GLN A 76 -5.06 -1.34 -0.67
CA GLN A 76 -4.97 -1.82 0.72
C GLN A 76 -5.25 -0.71 1.73
N TYR A 77 -4.73 0.49 1.52
CA TYR A 77 -4.98 1.62 2.42
C TYR A 77 -6.42 2.12 2.33
N ASN A 78 -7.02 2.14 1.14
CA ASN A 78 -8.42 2.47 0.99
C ASN A 78 -9.31 1.48 1.74
N GLU A 79 -9.00 0.18 1.68
CA GLU A 79 -9.74 -0.84 2.42
C GLU A 79 -9.55 -0.71 3.94
N GLN A 80 -8.32 -0.42 4.39
CA GLN A 80 -8.07 -0.08 5.80
C GLN A 80 -8.88 1.14 6.25
N LEU A 81 -8.97 2.19 5.43
CA LEU A 81 -9.76 3.37 5.73
C LEU A 81 -11.26 3.07 5.81
N ARG A 82 -11.79 2.21 4.93
CA ARG A 82 -13.19 1.76 5.01
C ARG A 82 -13.45 1.00 6.31
N GLY A 83 -12.63 -0.01 6.61
CA GLY A 83 -12.75 -0.78 7.85
C GLY A 83 -12.58 0.08 9.12
N LEU A 84 -11.75 1.12 9.08
CA LEU A 84 -11.60 2.06 10.18
C LEU A 84 -12.79 3.02 10.35
N HIS A 85 -13.53 3.35 9.29
CA HIS A 85 -14.76 4.14 9.40
C HIS A 85 -15.89 3.28 9.98
N GLU A 86 -16.05 2.06 9.49
CA GLU A 86 -17.07 1.12 9.97
C GLU A 86 -16.90 0.82 11.47
N ARG A 87 -15.67 0.55 11.91
CA ARG A 87 -15.36 0.29 13.31
C ARG A 87 -15.65 1.45 14.24
N SER A 88 -15.49 2.71 13.80
CA SER A 88 -15.88 3.87 14.62
C SER A 88 -17.34 4.22 14.55
N ALA A 89 -18.03 3.91 13.45
CA ALA A 89 -19.45 4.16 13.34
C ALA A 89 -20.24 3.25 14.31
N GLY A 90 -19.71 2.06 14.63
CA GLY A 90 -20.29 1.13 15.61
C GLY A 90 -19.72 1.21 17.03
N ALA A 91 -18.63 1.96 17.26
CA ALA A 91 -18.01 2.09 18.58
C ALA A 91 -18.56 3.31 19.34
N SER A 92 -19.61 3.11 20.11
CA SER A 92 -20.11 4.07 21.10
C SER A 92 -19.27 3.96 22.39
N ASP A 93 -17.98 4.33 22.35
CA ASP A 93 -17.15 4.38 23.55
C ASP A 93 -17.43 5.69 24.33
N PRO A 94 -17.86 5.64 25.61
CA PRO A 94 -18.25 6.83 26.37
C PRO A 94 -17.09 7.75 26.80
N GLU A 95 -15.83 7.38 26.56
CA GLU A 95 -14.65 8.15 27.01
C GLU A 95 -13.91 8.95 25.92
N GLY A 96 -14.30 8.87 24.64
CA GLY A 96 -13.71 9.71 23.55
C GLY A 96 -12.22 9.47 23.22
N ALA A 97 -11.47 8.76 24.07
CA ALA A 97 -10.07 8.40 23.86
C ALA A 97 -9.88 7.35 22.75
N GLY A 98 -10.87 6.45 22.57
CA GLY A 98 -10.93 5.51 21.46
C GLY A 98 -11.04 6.22 20.10
N ASP A 99 -11.86 7.27 20.04
CA ASP A 99 -12.06 8.08 18.85
C ASP A 99 -10.81 8.86 18.46
N ALA A 100 -10.11 9.47 19.42
CA ALA A 100 -8.87 10.21 19.16
C ALA A 100 -7.78 9.31 18.55
N ARG A 101 -7.63 8.07 19.05
CA ARG A 101 -6.68 7.09 18.50
C ARG A 101 -7.09 6.62 17.12
N ALA A 102 -8.37 6.34 16.91
CA ALA A 102 -8.90 5.93 15.60
C ALA A 102 -8.72 7.05 14.56
N GLN A 103 -8.95 8.31 14.93
CA GLN A 103 -8.71 9.48 14.09
C GLN A 103 -7.22 9.63 13.74
N ALA A 104 -6.32 9.49 14.72
CA ALA A 104 -4.87 9.54 14.48
C ALA A 104 -4.41 8.43 13.51
N LEU A 105 -4.93 7.22 13.66
CA LEU A 105 -4.63 6.12 12.75
C LEU A 105 -5.17 6.38 11.33
N ARG A 106 -6.41 6.90 11.19
CA ARG A 106 -6.96 7.28 9.88
C ARG A 106 -6.12 8.37 9.21
N ALA A 107 -5.69 9.38 9.96
CA ALA A 107 -4.84 10.44 9.43
C ALA A 107 -3.51 9.87 8.89
N LEU A 108 -2.89 8.96 9.64
CA LEU A 108 -1.67 8.28 9.22
C LEU A 108 -1.88 7.42 7.97
N VAL A 109 -2.96 6.63 7.91
CA VAL A 109 -3.26 5.78 6.74
C VAL A 109 -3.58 6.63 5.50
N ARG A 110 -4.32 7.74 5.65
CA ARG A 110 -4.54 8.68 4.54
C ARG A 110 -3.23 9.25 4.02
N ARG A 111 -2.33 9.66 4.93
CA ARG A 111 -1.00 10.14 4.55
C ARG A 111 -0.19 9.07 3.82
N LEU A 112 -0.23 7.81 4.29
CA LEU A 112 0.45 6.69 3.62
C LEU A 112 -0.13 6.41 2.23
N ARG A 113 -1.42 6.61 2.02
CA ARG A 113 -2.08 6.44 0.73
C ARG A 113 -1.75 7.59 -0.23
N ASP A 114 -1.79 8.82 0.24
CA ASP A 114 -1.61 10.00 -0.61
C ASP A 114 -0.13 10.27 -0.97
N GLU A 115 0.76 9.32 -0.62
CA GLU A 115 2.18 9.42 -0.84
C GLU A 115 2.57 9.04 -2.27
N PRO A 116 3.32 9.89 -3.01
CA PRO A 116 3.77 9.55 -4.34
C PRO A 116 4.85 8.46 -4.32
N ARG A 117 4.52 7.26 -4.83
CA ARG A 117 5.45 6.11 -4.90
C ARG A 117 5.81 5.64 -6.30
N ALA A 118 5.12 6.15 -7.31
CA ALA A 118 5.37 5.83 -8.71
C ALA A 118 5.86 7.08 -9.45
N LEU A 119 6.58 6.84 -10.55
CA LEU A 119 6.93 7.89 -11.50
C LEU A 119 5.67 8.30 -12.27
N ASP A 120 5.43 9.60 -12.49
CA ASP A 120 4.27 10.09 -13.25
C ASP A 120 4.23 9.59 -14.71
N THR A 121 5.36 9.09 -15.22
CA THR A 121 5.45 8.48 -16.54
C THR A 121 5.23 6.96 -16.51
N SER A 122 4.82 6.39 -15.39
CA SER A 122 4.61 4.95 -15.29
C SER A 122 3.32 4.53 -15.98
N VAL A 123 3.31 3.25 -16.35
CA VAL A 123 2.17 2.61 -16.97
C VAL A 123 0.99 2.56 -16.01
N LYS A 124 -0.22 2.82 -16.53
CA LYS A 124 -1.47 2.67 -15.80
C LYS A 124 -1.71 1.20 -15.50
N VAL A 125 -1.94 0.84 -14.23
CA VAL A 125 -2.12 -0.57 -13.87
C VAL A 125 -3.54 -0.99 -14.27
N PRO A 126 -3.70 -2.05 -15.08
CA PRO A 126 -5.01 -2.58 -15.41
C PRO A 126 -5.62 -3.30 -14.19
N ASN A 127 -6.94 -3.26 -14.04
CA ASN A 127 -7.63 -4.01 -13.00
C ASN A 127 -7.94 -5.41 -13.53
N LEU A 128 -6.94 -6.29 -13.50
CA LEU A 128 -7.07 -7.63 -14.08
C LEU A 128 -8.26 -8.44 -13.54
N VAL A 129 -8.69 -8.22 -12.29
CA VAL A 129 -9.86 -8.93 -11.73
C VAL A 129 -11.15 -8.49 -12.44
N ALA A 130 -11.35 -7.18 -12.57
CA ALA A 130 -12.51 -6.63 -13.26
C ALA A 130 -12.45 -6.88 -14.77
N ASP A 131 -11.28 -6.67 -15.37
CA ASP A 131 -11.09 -6.71 -16.81
C ASP A 131 -11.19 -8.13 -17.36
N VAL A 132 -10.61 -9.14 -16.68
CA VAL A 132 -10.73 -10.55 -17.06
C VAL A 132 -12.12 -11.09 -16.73
N GLY A 133 -12.76 -10.62 -15.65
CA GLY A 133 -14.11 -11.03 -15.28
C GLY A 133 -15.18 -10.59 -16.29
N LEU A 134 -15.03 -9.40 -16.88
CA LEU A 134 -16.00 -8.82 -17.83
C LEU A 134 -15.70 -9.19 -19.29
N ASN A 135 -14.43 -9.19 -19.70
CA ASN A 135 -14.03 -9.34 -21.11
C ASN A 135 -13.33 -10.68 -21.41
N GLY A 136 -13.17 -11.54 -20.40
CA GLY A 136 -12.50 -12.82 -20.52
C GLY A 136 -11.03 -12.70 -20.94
N MET A 137 -10.51 -13.76 -21.57
CA MET A 137 -9.11 -13.83 -22.03
C MET A 137 -8.77 -12.77 -23.11
N ALA A 138 -9.76 -12.14 -23.74
CA ALA A 138 -9.54 -11.10 -24.74
C ALA A 138 -8.95 -9.82 -24.14
N ALA A 139 -9.25 -9.49 -22.88
CA ALA A 139 -8.62 -8.37 -22.20
C ALA A 139 -7.11 -8.56 -22.03
N LEU A 140 -6.65 -9.79 -21.77
CA LEU A 140 -5.22 -10.07 -21.60
C LEU A 140 -4.43 -9.91 -22.90
N GLN A 141 -5.06 -10.13 -24.06
CA GLN A 141 -4.43 -9.97 -25.36
C GLN A 141 -4.23 -8.50 -25.77
N GLN A 142 -4.95 -7.57 -25.13
CA GLN A 142 -4.86 -6.14 -25.41
C GLN A 142 -3.83 -5.42 -24.53
N LEU A 143 -3.30 -6.09 -23.51
CA LEU A 143 -2.33 -5.52 -22.58
C LEU A 143 -0.96 -5.43 -23.24
N THR A 144 -0.32 -4.27 -23.07
CA THR A 144 1.13 -4.18 -23.28
C THR A 144 1.87 -5.06 -22.25
N ALA A 145 3.09 -5.48 -22.57
CA ALA A 145 3.90 -6.29 -21.65
C ALA A 145 4.10 -5.59 -20.28
N GLU A 146 4.14 -4.25 -20.27
CA GLU A 146 4.30 -3.45 -19.07
C GLU A 146 3.01 -3.40 -18.23
N GLU A 147 1.85 -3.20 -18.87
CA GLU A 147 0.55 -3.26 -18.19
C GLU A 147 0.28 -4.66 -17.62
N GLY A 148 0.63 -5.71 -18.38
CA GLY A 148 0.52 -7.10 -17.93
C GLY A 148 1.35 -7.38 -16.67
N ILE A 149 2.59 -6.91 -16.62
CA ILE A 149 3.47 -7.06 -15.44
C ILE A 149 2.92 -6.28 -14.25
N ALA A 150 2.55 -5.01 -14.46
CA ALA A 150 2.01 -4.17 -13.39
C ALA A 150 0.73 -4.79 -12.80
N GLY A 151 -0.19 -5.23 -13.67
CA GLY A 151 -1.43 -5.90 -13.27
C GLY A 151 -1.18 -7.19 -12.52
N ALA A 152 -0.22 -8.01 -12.97
CA ALA A 152 0.14 -9.27 -12.31
C ALA A 152 0.72 -9.05 -10.90
N VAL A 153 1.59 -8.05 -10.74
CA VAL A 153 2.13 -7.66 -9.44
C VAL A 153 1.01 -7.20 -8.50
N LYS A 154 0.11 -6.34 -8.98
CA LYS A 154 -1.06 -5.87 -8.22
C LYS A 154 -1.94 -7.05 -7.79
N LEU A 155 -2.27 -7.95 -8.72
CA LEU A 155 -3.09 -9.14 -8.43
C LEU A 155 -2.42 -10.08 -7.40
N GLY A 156 -1.12 -10.32 -7.54
CA GLY A 156 -0.35 -11.13 -6.60
C GLY A 156 -0.36 -10.55 -5.19
N LEU A 157 -0.21 -9.23 -5.06
CA LEU A 157 -0.28 -8.56 -3.75
C LEU A 157 -1.69 -8.56 -3.15
N LEU A 158 -2.73 -8.30 -3.95
CA LEU A 158 -4.13 -8.31 -3.50
C LEU A 158 -4.60 -9.70 -3.05
N SER A 159 -4.27 -10.75 -3.79
CA SER A 159 -4.61 -12.14 -3.42
C SER A 159 -3.99 -12.56 -2.08
N SER A 160 -2.75 -12.12 -1.79
CA SER A 160 -2.10 -12.35 -0.49
C SER A 160 -2.74 -11.56 0.67
N ALA A 161 -3.45 -10.47 0.37
CA ALA A 161 -4.14 -9.64 1.34
C ALA A 161 -5.56 -10.15 1.62
N ALA A 162 -6.29 -10.60 0.59
CA ALA A 162 -7.60 -11.24 0.73
C ALA A 162 -7.53 -12.49 1.64
N GLN A 163 -6.44 -13.25 1.55
CA GLN A 163 -6.21 -14.41 2.43
C GLN A 163 -5.97 -14.04 3.90
N ARG A 164 -5.63 -12.78 4.20
CA ARG A 164 -5.43 -12.28 5.57
C ARG A 164 -6.73 -11.80 6.24
N CYS A 165 -7.74 -11.40 5.47
CA CYS A 165 -9.02 -10.95 6.03
C CYS A 165 -9.94 -12.13 6.43
N GLY A 166 -9.71 -13.34 5.89
CA GLY A 166 -10.56 -14.51 6.13
C GLY A 166 -10.22 -15.39 7.34
N LYS A 167 -9.23 -15.05 8.18
CA LYS A 167 -8.72 -16.02 9.20
C LYS A 167 -8.39 -15.51 10.61
N THR A 168 -8.61 -14.25 10.96
CA THR A 168 -8.42 -13.79 12.35
C THR A 168 -9.74 -13.49 13.03
N GLU A 169 -10.37 -14.54 13.56
CA GLU A 169 -11.11 -14.40 14.81
C GLU A 169 -10.09 -13.98 15.88
N LEU A 170 -10.09 -12.69 16.24
CA LEU A 170 -9.37 -12.21 17.41
C LEU A 170 -10.22 -12.56 18.64
N PRO A 171 -9.69 -13.29 19.64
CA PRO A 171 -10.44 -13.62 20.85
C PRO A 171 -10.82 -12.34 21.59
N ALA A 172 -12.05 -12.37 22.11
CA ALA A 172 -12.72 -11.29 22.82
C ALA A 172 -11.81 -10.56 23.81
N VAL A 173 -11.89 -9.23 23.77
CA VAL A 173 -11.42 -8.34 24.83
C VAL A 173 -12.23 -8.68 26.09
N ALA A 174 -11.59 -9.28 27.08
CA ALA A 174 -12.09 -9.34 28.45
C ALA A 174 -11.85 -7.98 29.14
N PRO A 175 -12.73 -7.59 30.09
CA PRO A 175 -12.86 -6.21 30.58
C PRO A 175 -11.63 -5.66 31.30
#